data_AF-A0A931RJV0-F1
#
_entry.id   AF-A0A931RJV0-F1
#
_cell.length_a   1.000
_cell.length_b   1.000
_cell.length_c   1.000
_cell.angle_alpha   90.00
_cell.angle_beta   90.00
_cell.angle_gamma   90.00
#
_symmetry.space_group_name_H-M   'P 1'
#
loop_
_entity.id
_entity.type
_entity.pdbx_description
1 polymer ?
#
loop_
_entity_poly.entity_id
_entity_poly.type
_entity_poly.pdbx_seq_one_letter_code
_entity_poly.pdbx_strand_id
1 'polypeptide(L)' 'MSKGGYESTRKISDAILMDEDKKGKVLGIEILDATKNINAFDPKDPKFSISSQ' A
#
# COMPACT_ATOMS: atom_id res chain seq x y z
N MET A 1 10.41 -14.41 5.39
CA MET A 1 9.07 -14.00 4.93
C MET A 1 8.02 -14.60 5.86
N SER A 2 7.25 -13.78 6.55
CA SER A 2 6.17 -14.24 7.44
C SER A 2 5.11 -15.01 6.64
N LYS A 3 4.69 -16.17 7.14
CA LYS A 3 3.66 -17.06 6.53
C LYS A 3 2.22 -16.48 6.59
N GLY A 4 2.07 -15.16 6.60
CA GLY A 4 0.77 -14.50 6.55
C GLY A 4 0.42 -14.23 5.10
N GLY A 5 -0.50 -15.01 4.53
CA GLY A 5 -1.04 -14.72 3.21
C GLY A 5 -1.93 -13.47 3.27
N TYR A 6 -1.97 -12.74 2.16
CA TYR A 6 -3.02 -11.75 1.90
C TYR A 6 -4.34 -12.49 1.77
N GLU A 7 -5.34 -12.10 2.54
CA GLU A 7 -6.62 -12.83 2.61
C GLU A 7 -7.78 -11.96 2.17
N SER A 8 -7.73 -10.66 2.46
CA SER A 8 -8.72 -9.72 1.98
C SER A 8 -8.11 -8.34 1.73
N THR A 9 -8.51 -7.74 0.61
CA THR A 9 -8.28 -6.34 0.30
C THR A 9 -9.57 -5.56 0.59
N ARG A 10 -9.50 -4.56 1.45
CA ARG A 10 -10.61 -3.64 1.74
C ARG A 10 -10.37 -2.31 1.02
N LYS A 11 -11.36 -1.88 0.24
CA LYS A 11 -11.38 -0.53 -0.34
C LYS A 11 -11.77 0.48 0.75
N ILE A 12 -10.86 1.39 1.08
CA ILE A 12 -11.12 2.48 2.02
C ILE A 12 -11.68 3.69 1.28
N SER A 13 -11.14 3.97 0.09
CA SER A 13 -11.61 5.02 -0.81
C SER A 13 -11.27 4.66 -2.26
N ASP A 14 -11.65 5.49 -3.23
CA ASP A 14 -11.25 5.31 -4.63
C ASP A 14 -9.73 5.38 -4.85
N ALA A 15 -8.98 5.89 -3.89
CA ALA A 15 -7.52 6.06 -3.99
C ALA A 15 -6.73 5.14 -3.04
N ILE A 16 -7.38 4.46 -2.09
CA ILE A 16 -6.71 3.71 -1.01
C ILE A 16 -7.30 2.31 -0.90
N LEU A 17 -6.43 1.32 -1.03
CA LEU A 17 -6.69 -0.09 -0.73
C LEU A 17 -5.85 -0.52 0.48
N MET A 18 -6.38 -1.46 1.24
CA MET A 18 -5.76 -1.94 2.46
C MET A 18 -5.84 -3.46 2.49
N ASP A 19 -4.69 -4.10 2.66
CA ASP A 19 -4.59 -5.55 2.73
C ASP A 19 -4.46 -6.01 4.17
N GLU A 20 -5.28 -6.99 4.52
CA GLU A 20 -5.38 -7.52 5.88
C GLU A 20 -5.19 -9.05 5.89
N ASP A 21 -4.68 -9.57 7.00
CA ASP A 21 -4.67 -11.01 7.29
C ASP A 21 -6.04 -11.50 7.79
N LYS A 22 -6.18 -12.81 8.01
CA LYS A 22 -7.43 -13.43 8.52
C LYS A 22 -7.94 -12.85 9.84
N LYS A 23 -7.10 -12.16 10.60
CA LYS A 23 -7.40 -11.59 11.92
C LYS A 23 -7.63 -10.09 11.84
N GLY A 24 -7.67 -9.50 10.64
CA GLY A 24 -7.79 -8.05 10.44
C GLY A 24 -6.50 -7.30 10.71
N LYS A 25 -5.34 -7.98 10.81
CA LYS A 25 -4.06 -7.30 10.95
C LYS A 25 -3.67 -6.70 9.59
N VAL A 26 -3.36 -5.42 9.60
CA VAL A 26 -2.85 -4.70 8.42
C VAL A 26 -1.51 -5.27 7.99
N LEU A 27 -1.44 -5.71 6.73
CA LEU A 27 -0.21 -6.21 6.10
C LEU A 27 0.34 -5.21 5.07
N GLY A 28 -0.54 -4.50 4.38
CA GLY A 28 -0.17 -3.58 3.30
C GLY A 28 -1.19 -2.46 3.12
N ILE A 29 -0.72 -1.34 2.57
CA ILE A 29 -1.54 -0.23 2.12
C ILE A 29 -1.09 0.11 0.71
N GLU A 30 -2.03 0.17 -0.23
CA GLU A 30 -1.79 0.63 -1.59
C GLU A 30 -2.48 1.98 -1.82
N ILE A 31 -1.72 2.95 -2.34
CA ILE A 31 -2.23 4.25 -2.77
C ILE A 31 -2.20 4.24 -4.31
N LEU A 32 -3.38 4.19 -4.92
CA LEU A 32 -3.54 4.00 -6.37
C LEU A 32 -3.04 5.21 -7.18
N ASP A 33 -3.07 6.40 -6.59
CA ASP A 33 -2.52 7.61 -7.17
C ASP A 33 -1.94 8.50 -6.06
N ALA A 34 -0.66 8.30 -5.78
CA ALA A 34 0.05 9.08 -4.78
C ALA A 34 0.20 10.56 -5.18
N THR A 35 0.14 10.91 -6.48
CA THR A 35 0.27 12.31 -6.92
C THR A 35 -0.91 13.17 -6.48
N LYS A 36 -2.11 12.59 -6.36
CA LYS A 36 -3.31 13.28 -5.87
C LYS A 36 -3.33 13.52 -4.37
N ASN A 37 -2.57 12.72 -3.62
CA ASN A 37 -2.66 12.65 -2.16
C ASN A 37 -1.37 13.10 -1.45
N ILE A 38 -0.24 13.08 -2.16
CA ILE A 38 1.08 13.41 -1.65
C ILE A 38 1.71 14.39 -2.63
N ASN A 39 1.55 15.69 -2.38
CA ASN A 39 2.07 16.76 -3.25
C ASN A 39 3.59 16.69 -3.48
N ALA A 40 4.32 16.04 -2.58
CA ALA A 40 5.77 15.85 -2.67
C ALA A 40 6.18 14.56 -3.41
N PHE A 41 5.22 13.76 -3.85
CA PHE A 41 5.48 12.52 -4.61
C PHE A 41 5.59 12.85 -6.10
N ASP A 42 6.77 12.63 -6.67
CA ASP A 42 6.99 12.61 -8.11
C ASP A 42 7.29 11.17 -8.56
N PRO A 43 6.43 10.53 -9.38
CA PRO A 43 6.70 9.18 -9.87
C PRO A 43 7.93 9.09 -10.79
N LYS A 44 8.40 10.23 -11.34
CA LYS A 44 9.62 10.30 -12.15
C LYS A 44 10.88 10.51 -11.32
N ASP A 45 10.74 10.96 -10.08
CA ASP A 45 11.82 11.13 -9.10
C ASP A 45 11.37 10.65 -7.70
N PRO A 46 11.19 9.33 -7.51
CA PRO A 46 10.75 8.80 -6.24
C PRO A 46 11.85 8.96 -5.19
N LYS A 47 11.62 9.87 -4.22
CA LYS A 47 12.55 10.13 -3.10
C LYS A 47 12.88 8.91 -2.25
N PHE A 48 12.02 7.90 -2.26
CA PHE A 48 12.20 6.67 -1.51
C PHE A 48 12.02 5.48 -2.45
N SER A 49 13.08 4.69 -2.61
CA SER A 49 13.02 3.38 -3.28
C SER A 49 13.09 2.30 -2.21
N ILE A 50 12.02 1.52 -2.08
CA ILE A 50 11.94 0.39 -1.16
C ILE A 50 12.11 -0.87 -2.01
N SER A 51 13.30 -1.46 -1.99
CA SER A 51 13.56 -2.78 -2.55
C SER A 51 13.61 -3.81 -1.43
N SER A 52 12.78 -4.85 -1.50
CA SER A 52 12.92 -6.02 -0.63
C SER A 52 14.12 -6.86 -1.08
N GLN A 53 15.06 -7.12 -0.16
CA GLN A 53 16.04 -8.21 -0.30
C GLN A 53 15.37 -9.58 -0.09
#